data_AF-A0A2G9ZTM9-F1
#
_entry.id   AF-A0A2G9ZTM9-F1
#
_cell.length_a   1.000
_cell.length_b   1.000
_cell.length_c   1.000
_cell.angle_alpha   90.00
_cell.angle_beta   90.00
_cell.angle_gamma   90.00
#
_symmetry.space_group_name_H-M   'P 1'
#
loop_
_entity.id
_entity.type
_entity.pdbx_description
1 polymer ?
#
loop_
_entity_poly.entity_id
_entity_poly.type
_entity_poly.pdbx_seq_one_letter_code
_entity_poly.pdbx_strand_id
1 'polypeptide(L)'
;MERSKLPGHRVHVRPALAVAIIFFLAIGCTREVSVKRFVGWEEPYEDGNYPQAIEKFTREARIYRGLELELLANATYKSSDFRRAYLQEYSRVYKLDEAQVQAVRQKETEAAQKVDEFMIATYVPDKQWDDFDRKNPSWKIYLVQRDGSRIQPVSIQKNKVDASMRHFFPYINPWKSMYTVQFPKLSAGKESPSMRLIVTGVRGNIEMEWPSESPGNESTKPD
;
A
#
# COMPACT_ATOMS: atom_id res chain seq x y z
N MET A 1 48.42 1.57 -80.30
CA MET A 1 47.99 0.23 -79.85
C MET A 1 46.76 0.44 -78.98
N GLU A 2 45.61 0.14 -79.56
CA GLU A 2 44.26 0.39 -79.06
C GLU A 2 43.81 -0.73 -78.13
N ARG A 3 43.13 -0.38 -77.02
CA ARG A 3 42.29 -1.20 -76.10
C ARG A 3 42.09 -0.34 -74.84
N SER A 4 40.94 -0.21 -74.19
CA SER A 4 39.58 -0.72 -74.37
C SER A 4 38.74 0.02 -73.30
N LYS A 5 37.59 0.60 -73.68
CA LYS A 5 36.61 1.13 -72.71
C LYS A 5 35.89 -0.03 -72.01
N LEU A 6 35.76 0.02 -70.69
CA LEU A 6 34.79 -0.76 -69.91
C LEU A 6 33.76 0.22 -69.29
N PRO A 7 32.45 -0.04 -69.39
CA PRO A 7 31.43 0.78 -68.75
C PRO A 7 31.25 0.37 -67.28
N GLY A 8 31.51 1.29 -66.35
CA GLY A 8 31.19 1.11 -64.93
C GLY A 8 29.69 1.29 -64.69
N HIS A 9 29.01 0.19 -64.36
CA HIS A 9 27.64 0.17 -63.86
C HIS A 9 27.54 1.03 -62.60
N ARG A 10 26.85 2.19 -62.68
CA ARG A 10 26.44 2.94 -61.49
C ARG A 10 25.27 2.23 -60.82
N VAL A 11 25.57 1.35 -59.88
CA VAL A 11 24.56 0.81 -58.96
C VAL A 11 24.16 1.91 -57.98
N HIS A 12 22.86 2.20 -57.90
CA HIS A 12 22.27 3.15 -56.96
C HIS A 12 22.40 2.65 -55.51
N VAL A 13 23.57 2.81 -54.89
CA VAL A 13 23.80 2.41 -53.48
C VAL A 13 23.28 3.47 -52.48
N ARG A 14 22.75 4.60 -52.95
CA ARG A 14 22.47 5.77 -52.10
C ARG A 14 21.08 5.89 -51.47
N PRO A 15 19.97 5.29 -51.95
CA PRO A 15 18.69 5.40 -51.24
C PRO A 15 18.47 4.25 -50.23
N ALA A 16 19.05 3.07 -50.48
CA ALA A 16 18.82 1.89 -49.63
C ALA A 16 19.48 2.00 -48.24
N LEU A 17 20.65 2.64 -48.16
CA LEU A 17 21.35 2.83 -46.88
C LEU A 17 20.62 3.86 -45.98
N ALA A 18 20.00 4.88 -46.58
CA ALA A 18 19.27 5.91 -45.85
C ALA A 18 17.97 5.37 -45.23
N VAL A 19 17.25 4.49 -45.93
CA VAL A 19 16.01 3.86 -45.43
C VAL A 19 16.31 2.87 -44.29
N ALA A 20 17.42 2.14 -44.36
CA ALA A 20 17.83 1.22 -43.30
C ALA A 20 18.22 1.93 -41.99
N ILE A 21 18.81 3.12 -42.06
CA ILE A 21 19.19 3.92 -40.89
C ILE A 21 17.95 4.53 -40.19
N ILE A 22 16.94 4.94 -40.97
CA ILE A 22 15.69 5.48 -40.41
C ILE A 22 14.87 4.39 -39.69
N PHE A 23 14.88 3.14 -40.21
CA PHE A 23 14.21 2.02 -39.54
C PHE A 23 14.90 1.61 -38.22
N PHE A 24 16.23 1.74 -38.12
CA PHE A 24 16.97 1.43 -36.89
C PHE A 24 16.76 2.47 -35.78
N LEU A 25 16.54 3.74 -36.12
CA LEU A 25 16.28 4.82 -35.15
C LEU A 25 14.88 4.74 -34.52
N ALA A 26 13.89 4.13 -35.18
CA ALA A 26 12.51 4.04 -34.68
C ALA A 26 12.30 2.92 -33.64
N ILE A 27 13.20 1.94 -33.53
CA ILE A 27 13.09 0.82 -32.57
C ILE A 27 13.55 1.24 -31.16
N GLY A 28 14.24 2.38 -31.03
CA GLY A 28 14.79 2.86 -29.76
C GLY A 28 13.80 3.57 -28.82
N CYS A 29 12.61 3.96 -29.29
CA CYS A 29 11.69 4.82 -28.53
C CYS A 29 10.50 4.12 -27.87
N THR A 30 10.36 2.79 -27.96
CA THR A 30 9.22 2.05 -27.37
C THR A 30 9.54 1.26 -26.12
N ARG A 31 10.70 1.46 -25.50
CA ARG A 31 10.88 1.07 -24.08
C ARG A 31 10.31 2.17 -23.18
N GLU A 32 8.99 2.22 -23.10
CA GLU A 32 8.35 2.62 -21.85
C GLU A 32 8.75 1.58 -20.80
N VAL A 33 9.87 1.81 -20.12
CA VAL A 33 10.04 1.27 -18.78
C VAL A 33 9.05 2.05 -17.94
N SER A 34 7.79 1.59 -17.89
CA SER A 34 6.87 2.09 -16.86
C SER A 34 7.57 1.76 -15.54
N VAL A 35 8.06 2.77 -14.84
CA VAL A 35 8.58 2.61 -13.48
C VAL A 35 7.38 2.23 -12.63
N LYS A 36 7.09 0.93 -12.53
CA LYS A 36 5.96 0.40 -11.74
C LYS A 36 6.22 0.50 -10.23
N ARG A 37 7.42 0.90 -9.82
CA ARG A 37 7.76 1.07 -8.41
C ARG A 37 9.03 1.91 -8.30
N PHE A 38 9.02 2.95 -7.49
CA PHE A 38 10.25 3.39 -6.85
C PHE A 38 10.68 2.26 -5.92
N VAL A 39 11.67 1.48 -6.34
CA VAL A 39 12.25 0.42 -5.50
C VAL A 39 13.16 1.12 -4.49
N GLY A 40 12.70 1.21 -3.25
CA GLY A 40 13.55 1.60 -2.12
C GLY A 40 14.54 0.46 -1.81
N TRP A 41 15.74 0.86 -1.41
CA TRP A 41 16.89 0.02 -1.06
C TRP A 41 16.53 -1.27 -0.31
N GLU A 42 16.79 -2.42 -0.94
CA GLU A 42 16.57 -3.82 -0.50
C GLU A 42 15.14 -4.13 -0.06
N GLU A 43 14.47 -5.08 -0.73
CA GLU A 43 13.21 -5.62 -0.23
C GLU A 43 13.49 -6.25 1.15
N PRO A 44 13.02 -5.68 2.28
CA PRO A 44 13.40 -6.16 3.61
C PRO A 44 12.80 -7.54 3.95
N TYR A 45 12.06 -8.11 3.01
CA TYR A 45 11.32 -9.35 3.13
C TYR A 45 12.00 -10.41 2.27
N GLU A 46 12.80 -11.25 2.91
CA GLU A 46 13.50 -12.37 2.27
C GLU A 46 12.59 -13.61 2.19
N ASP A 47 11.40 -13.47 1.59
CA ASP A 47 10.33 -14.48 1.52
C ASP A 47 9.39 -14.53 2.75
N GLY A 48 8.12 -14.89 2.50
CA GLY A 48 7.07 -14.97 3.50
C GLY A 48 5.71 -14.53 2.96
N ASN A 49 4.66 -14.63 3.78
CA ASN A 49 3.31 -14.17 3.45
C ASN A 49 3.03 -12.72 3.90
N TYR A 50 3.99 -12.08 4.57
CA TYR A 50 3.82 -10.74 5.13
C TYR A 50 3.73 -9.66 4.06
N PRO A 51 4.57 -9.62 3.01
CA PRO A 51 4.44 -8.63 1.93
C PRO A 51 3.06 -8.65 1.27
N GLN A 52 2.52 -9.84 1.03
CA GLN A 52 1.20 -10.02 0.44
C GLN A 52 0.10 -9.64 1.43
N ALA A 53 0.28 -9.92 2.72
CA ALA A 53 -0.65 -9.50 3.75
C ALA A 53 -0.70 -7.97 3.92
N ILE A 54 0.46 -7.30 4.00
CA ILE A 54 0.49 -5.83 4.10
C ILE A 54 -0.12 -5.19 2.86
N GLU A 55 0.17 -5.70 1.66
CA GLU A 55 -0.46 -5.21 0.42
C GLU A 55 -1.99 -5.45 0.42
N LYS A 56 -2.44 -6.66 0.78
CA LYS A 56 -3.86 -7.03 0.83
C LYS A 56 -4.64 -6.14 1.80
N PHE A 57 -4.09 -5.84 2.97
CA PHE A 57 -4.79 -5.16 4.06
C PHE A 57 -4.50 -3.66 4.17
N THR A 58 -3.62 -3.11 3.33
CA THR A 58 -3.37 -1.66 3.26
C THR A 58 -4.20 -0.98 2.18
N ARG A 59 -4.73 0.20 2.46
CA ARG A 59 -5.32 1.11 1.47
C ARG A 59 -4.61 2.45 1.53
N GLU A 60 -4.56 3.13 0.39
CA GLU A 60 -4.05 4.49 0.28
C GLU A 60 -5.14 5.39 -0.31
N ALA A 61 -5.26 6.60 0.22
CA ALA A 61 -6.07 7.65 -0.37
C ALA A 61 -5.42 9.02 -0.15
N ARG A 62 -5.76 9.97 -1.02
CA ARG A 62 -5.15 11.31 -1.05
C ARG A 62 -6.14 12.37 -1.51
N ILE A 63 -5.94 13.59 -1.03
CA ILE A 63 -6.71 14.78 -1.41
C ILE A 63 -5.75 15.77 -2.06
N TYR A 64 -6.12 16.30 -3.22
CA TYR A 64 -5.44 17.43 -3.84
C TYR A 64 -6.38 18.62 -3.97
N ARG A 65 -5.83 19.82 -3.84
CA ARG A 65 -6.47 21.09 -4.18
C ARG A 65 -5.61 21.77 -5.25
N GLY A 66 -6.02 21.63 -6.50
CA GLY A 66 -5.15 21.98 -7.63
C GLY A 66 -3.90 21.09 -7.62
N LEU A 67 -2.72 21.70 -7.45
CA LEU A 67 -1.44 20.99 -7.35
C LEU A 67 -0.98 20.76 -5.91
N GLU A 68 -1.70 21.31 -4.93
CA GLU A 68 -1.36 21.17 -3.51
C GLU A 68 -1.92 19.87 -2.95
N LEU A 69 -1.07 19.07 -2.31
CA LEU A 69 -1.53 17.93 -1.53
C LEU A 69 -2.13 18.43 -0.22
N GLU A 70 -3.30 17.93 0.12
CA GLU A 70 -4.05 18.33 1.32
C GLU A 70 -3.87 17.30 2.44
N LEU A 71 -3.98 16.03 2.08
CA LEU A 71 -3.79 14.86 2.94
C LEU A 71 -3.39 13.68 2.08
N LEU A 72 -2.44 12.88 2.54
CA LEU A 72 -2.16 11.53 2.05
C LEU A 72 -2.22 10.58 3.25
N ALA A 73 -3.03 9.54 3.16
CA ALA A 73 -3.16 8.53 4.20
C ALA A 73 -2.94 7.13 3.64
N ASN A 74 -2.20 6.31 4.37
CA ASN A 74 -2.11 4.88 4.19
C ASN A 74 -2.68 4.23 5.46
N ALA A 75 -3.64 3.33 5.34
CA ALA A 75 -4.24 2.66 6.48
C ALA A 75 -4.16 1.15 6.29
N THR A 76 -3.69 0.43 7.32
CA THR A 76 -3.71 -1.03 7.38
C THR A 76 -4.74 -1.50 8.38
N TYR A 77 -5.69 -2.34 7.96
CA TYR A 77 -6.59 -3.02 8.89
C TYR A 77 -5.91 -4.25 9.49
N LYS A 78 -5.81 -4.31 10.83
CA LYS A 78 -5.23 -5.47 11.54
C LYS A 78 -6.26 -6.60 11.69
N SER A 79 -6.66 -7.18 10.57
CA SER A 79 -7.49 -8.38 10.49
C SER A 79 -6.82 -9.58 11.16
N SER A 80 -7.59 -10.65 11.41
CA SER A 80 -7.04 -11.92 11.93
C SER A 80 -5.97 -12.49 11.00
N ASP A 81 -6.18 -12.42 9.69
CA ASP A 81 -5.23 -12.86 8.66
C ASP A 81 -3.95 -12.03 8.68
N PHE A 82 -4.08 -10.71 8.75
CA PHE A 82 -2.93 -9.81 8.85
C PHE A 82 -2.12 -10.08 10.12
N ARG A 83 -2.78 -10.26 11.27
CA ARG A 83 -2.11 -10.54 12.55
C ARG A 83 -1.31 -11.84 12.54
N ARG A 84 -1.80 -12.88 11.85
CA ARG A 84 -1.05 -14.13 11.69
C ARG A 84 0.23 -13.92 10.88
N ALA A 85 0.14 -13.24 9.74
CA ALA A 85 1.31 -12.91 8.92
C ALA A 85 2.29 -12.00 9.67
N TYR A 86 1.76 -10.99 10.38
CA TYR A 86 2.56 -10.10 11.22
C TYR A 86 3.31 -10.86 12.30
N LEU A 87 2.64 -11.78 13.02
CA LEU A 87 3.30 -12.60 14.05
C LEU A 87 4.41 -13.47 13.44
N GLN A 88 4.18 -14.08 12.29
CA GLN A 88 5.20 -14.90 11.62
C GLN A 88 6.44 -14.07 11.28
N GLU A 89 6.23 -12.89 10.69
CA GLU A 89 7.33 -11.98 10.36
C GLU A 89 8.02 -11.43 11.60
N TYR A 90 7.25 -11.04 12.62
CA TYR A 90 7.79 -10.55 13.90
C TYR A 90 8.64 -11.63 14.58
N SER A 91 8.19 -12.88 14.56
CA SER A 91 8.92 -14.01 15.12
C SER A 91 10.22 -14.28 14.36
N ARG A 92 10.21 -14.16 13.03
CA ARG A 92 11.39 -14.31 12.16
C ARG A 92 12.43 -13.22 12.44
N VAL A 93 12.01 -11.96 12.40
CA VAL A 93 12.89 -10.78 12.54
C VAL A 93 13.53 -10.73 13.92
N TYR A 94 12.75 -10.99 14.98
CA TYR A 94 13.24 -10.95 16.36
C TYR A 94 13.78 -12.29 16.87
N LYS A 95 13.78 -13.35 16.03
CA LYS A 95 14.22 -14.71 16.38
C LYS A 95 13.60 -15.20 17.69
N LEU A 96 12.29 -15.04 17.80
CA LEU A 96 11.55 -15.38 19.02
C LEU A 96 11.59 -16.89 19.30
N ASP A 97 11.67 -17.26 20.57
CA ASP A 97 11.43 -18.62 21.03
C ASP A 97 9.92 -18.95 21.11
N GLU A 98 9.59 -20.22 21.33
CA GLU A 98 8.19 -20.67 21.36
C GLU A 98 7.36 -19.94 22.43
N ALA A 99 7.91 -19.70 23.62
CA ALA A 99 7.19 -19.04 24.71
C ALA A 99 6.88 -17.58 24.37
N GLN A 100 7.84 -16.87 23.76
CA GLN A 100 7.68 -15.51 23.27
C GLN A 100 6.65 -15.42 22.14
N VAL A 101 6.67 -16.37 21.19
CA VAL A 101 5.68 -16.45 20.12
C VAL A 101 4.27 -16.61 20.69
N GLN A 102 4.08 -17.48 21.68
CA GLN A 102 2.78 -17.65 22.33
C GLN A 102 2.33 -16.37 23.06
N ALA A 103 3.24 -15.67 23.74
CA ALA A 103 2.92 -14.43 24.42
C ALA A 103 2.44 -13.33 23.45
N VAL A 104 3.14 -13.15 22.31
CA VAL A 104 2.73 -12.18 21.28
C VAL A 104 1.42 -12.61 20.63
N ARG A 105 1.24 -13.90 20.33
CA ARG A 105 -0.02 -14.44 19.80
C ARG A 105 -1.20 -14.15 20.71
N GLN A 106 -1.04 -14.40 22.01
CA GLN A 106 -2.08 -14.16 23.00
C GLN A 106 -2.45 -12.68 23.03
N LYS A 107 -1.45 -11.79 23.09
CA LYS A 107 -1.66 -10.33 23.06
C LYS A 107 -2.42 -9.88 21.81
N GLU A 108 -2.02 -10.33 20.63
CA GLU A 108 -2.68 -9.96 19.36
C GLU A 108 -4.11 -10.51 19.27
N THR A 109 -4.34 -11.71 19.83
CA THR A 109 -5.67 -12.35 19.88
C THR A 109 -6.61 -11.59 20.81
N GLU A 110 -6.15 -11.25 22.01
CA GLU A 110 -6.91 -10.46 22.98
C GLU A 110 -7.26 -9.06 22.42
N ALA A 111 -6.32 -8.42 21.73
CA ALA A 111 -6.59 -7.14 21.06
C ALA A 111 -7.66 -7.29 19.98
N ALA A 112 -7.59 -8.33 19.14
CA ALA A 112 -8.54 -8.58 18.06
C ALA A 112 -9.97 -8.86 18.55
N GLN A 113 -10.13 -9.39 19.77
CA GLN A 113 -11.43 -9.64 20.39
C GLN A 113 -12.08 -8.36 20.92
N LYS A 114 -11.28 -7.38 21.37
CA LYS A 114 -11.78 -6.19 22.06
C LYS A 114 -12.10 -5.04 21.09
N VAL A 115 -11.31 -4.87 20.04
CA VAL A 115 -11.38 -3.71 19.15
C VAL A 115 -11.07 -4.09 17.70
N ASP A 116 -11.56 -3.28 16.77
CA ASP A 116 -11.07 -3.26 15.39
C ASP A 116 -9.99 -2.18 15.27
N GLU A 117 -8.78 -2.59 14.87
CA GLU A 117 -7.57 -1.76 14.94
C GLU A 117 -7.04 -1.45 13.55
N PHE A 118 -6.73 -0.17 13.32
CA PHE A 118 -6.12 0.35 12.11
C PHE A 118 -4.79 1.02 12.42
N MET A 119 -3.81 0.75 11.57
CA MET A 119 -2.49 1.37 11.58
C MET A 119 -2.43 2.39 10.45
N ILE A 120 -2.50 3.68 10.77
CA ILE A 120 -2.66 4.75 9.79
C ILE A 120 -1.41 5.63 9.74
N ALA A 121 -0.76 5.71 8.59
CA ALA A 121 0.28 6.68 8.32
C ALA A 121 -0.27 7.85 7.50
N THR A 122 -0.13 9.07 8.01
CA THR A 122 -0.63 10.29 7.37
C THR A 122 0.50 11.24 7.04
N TYR A 123 0.41 11.90 5.89
CA TYR A 123 1.18 13.08 5.57
C TYR A 123 0.21 14.24 5.34
N VAL A 124 0.37 15.27 6.16
CA VAL A 124 -0.32 16.55 6.03
C VAL A 124 0.79 17.60 5.89
N PRO A 125 0.83 18.40 4.81
CA PRO A 125 1.93 19.35 4.61
C PRO A 125 2.08 20.36 5.74
N ASP A 126 0.95 20.82 6.27
CA ASP A 126 0.94 21.64 7.47
C ASP A 126 0.86 20.75 8.72
N LYS A 127 1.96 20.72 9.47
CA LYS A 127 2.11 19.94 10.70
C LYS A 127 1.10 20.30 11.77
N GLN A 128 0.54 21.52 11.77
CA GLN A 128 -0.46 21.92 12.77
C GLN A 128 -1.79 21.17 12.58
N TRP A 129 -2.06 20.68 11.36
CA TRP A 129 -3.24 19.89 11.01
C TRP A 129 -2.97 18.39 11.04
N ASP A 130 -1.77 17.95 11.42
CA ASP A 130 -1.43 16.55 11.67
C ASP A 130 -1.66 16.21 13.16
N ASP A 131 -2.91 16.39 13.59
CA ASP A 131 -3.34 16.49 14.98
C ASP A 131 -4.49 15.51 15.33
N PHE A 132 -4.61 14.40 14.60
CA PHE A 132 -5.68 13.41 14.70
C PHE A 132 -5.97 12.89 16.12
N ASP A 133 -4.97 12.89 17.01
CA ASP A 133 -5.05 12.43 18.40
C ASP A 133 -5.48 13.51 19.41
N ARG A 134 -5.72 14.75 18.95
CA ARG A 134 -6.20 15.85 19.80
C ARG A 134 -7.71 15.78 20.03
N LYS A 135 -8.18 16.49 21.05
CA LYS A 135 -9.61 16.55 21.42
C LYS A 135 -10.50 17.12 20.30
N ASN A 136 -10.01 18.13 19.59
CA ASN A 136 -10.69 18.79 18.47
C ASN A 136 -9.76 18.77 17.25
N PRO A 137 -9.59 17.62 16.60
CA PRO A 137 -8.62 17.48 15.52
C PRO A 137 -9.12 18.18 14.25
N SER A 138 -8.19 18.62 13.42
CA SER A 138 -8.47 19.20 12.11
C SER A 138 -9.12 18.19 11.14
N TRP A 139 -8.86 16.90 11.40
CA TRP A 139 -9.41 15.77 10.66
C TRP A 139 -10.09 14.78 11.62
N LYS A 140 -11.30 14.36 11.26
CA LYS A 140 -12.05 13.34 11.97
C LYS A 140 -11.97 12.03 11.22
N ILE A 141 -11.90 10.92 11.96
CA ILE A 141 -11.87 9.56 11.41
C ILE A 141 -13.16 8.85 11.82
N TYR A 142 -13.80 8.17 10.87
CA TYR A 142 -14.99 7.36 11.11
C TYR A 142 -14.87 6.02 10.41
N LEU A 143 -15.45 4.99 11.00
CA LEU A 143 -15.80 3.77 10.28
C LEU A 143 -17.26 3.86 9.86
N VAL A 144 -17.58 3.47 8.63
CA VAL A 144 -18.95 3.48 8.10
C VAL A 144 -19.38 2.06 7.80
N GLN A 145 -20.53 1.67 8.33
CA GLN A 145 -21.15 0.38 8.07
C GLN A 145 -22.01 0.42 6.81
N ARG A 146 -22.45 -0.75 6.35
CA ARG A 146 -23.25 -0.91 5.13
C ARG A 146 -24.59 -0.14 5.16
N ASP A 147 -25.16 0.05 6.34
CA ASP A 147 -26.39 0.83 6.56
C ASP A 147 -26.15 2.36 6.55
N GLY A 148 -24.90 2.80 6.38
CA GLY A 148 -24.50 4.20 6.40
C GLY A 148 -24.23 4.77 7.79
N SER A 149 -24.40 3.97 8.85
CA SER A 149 -24.10 4.40 10.22
C SER A 149 -22.61 4.68 10.39
N ARG A 150 -22.29 5.78 11.10
CA ARG A 150 -20.92 6.21 11.38
C ARG A 150 -20.53 5.83 12.79
N ILE A 151 -19.40 5.17 12.92
CA ILE A 151 -18.82 4.71 14.18
C ILE A 151 -17.58 5.53 14.46
N GLN A 152 -17.52 6.10 15.67
CA GLN A 152 -16.38 6.86 16.14
C GLN A 152 -15.31 5.93 16.72
N PRO A 153 -14.02 6.29 16.60
CA PRO A 153 -12.96 5.56 17.26
C PRO A 153 -13.06 5.73 18.77
N VAL A 154 -12.75 4.67 19.52
CA VAL A 154 -12.61 4.71 20.98
C VAL A 154 -11.26 5.30 21.39
N SER A 155 -10.25 5.21 20.52
CA SER A 155 -8.91 5.72 20.78
C SER A 155 -8.20 6.05 19.47
N ILE A 156 -7.48 7.17 19.46
CA ILE A 156 -6.51 7.55 18.43
C ILE A 156 -5.22 7.90 19.16
N GLN A 157 -4.14 7.18 18.88
CA GLN A 157 -2.85 7.40 19.51
C GLN A 157 -1.78 7.67 18.46
N LYS A 158 -1.07 8.79 18.59
CA LYS A 158 0.09 9.09 17.75
C LYS A 158 1.28 8.25 18.21
N ASN A 159 1.85 7.48 17.30
CA ASN A 159 2.99 6.61 17.55
C ASN A 159 4.29 7.27 17.11
N LYS A 160 5.35 7.04 17.88
CA LYS A 160 6.71 7.37 17.44
C LYS A 160 7.14 6.36 16.37
N VAL A 161 7.54 6.86 15.20
CA VAL A 161 8.08 6.03 14.12
C VAL A 161 9.52 5.63 14.46
N ASP A 162 9.75 4.33 14.65
CA ASP A 162 11.07 3.74 14.84
C ASP A 162 11.45 2.78 13.69
N ALA A 163 12.60 2.10 13.80
CA ALA A 163 13.05 1.16 12.78
C ALA A 163 12.12 -0.05 12.64
N SER A 164 11.58 -0.55 13.75
CA SER A 164 10.63 -1.68 13.76
C SER A 164 9.37 -1.32 12.97
N MET A 165 8.80 -0.14 13.26
CA MET A 165 7.61 0.34 12.59
C MET A 165 7.81 0.52 11.09
N ARG A 166 8.99 0.96 10.63
CA ARG A 166 9.33 1.04 9.21
C ARG A 166 9.47 -0.33 8.55
N HIS A 167 9.94 -1.34 9.28
CA HIS A 167 10.02 -2.72 8.78
C HIS A 167 8.63 -3.32 8.52
N PHE A 168 7.70 -3.17 9.47
CA PHE A 168 6.37 -3.73 9.34
C PHE A 168 5.43 -2.86 8.48
N PHE A 169 5.62 -1.54 8.47
CA PHE A 169 4.80 -0.63 7.69
C PHE A 169 5.68 0.15 6.71
N PRO A 170 6.09 -0.48 5.58
CA PRO A 170 7.11 0.06 4.68
C PRO A 170 6.66 1.30 3.91
N TYR A 171 5.36 1.62 3.93
CA TYR A 171 4.81 2.85 3.37
C TYR A 171 5.08 4.10 4.23
N ILE A 172 5.67 3.93 5.43
CA ILE A 172 6.08 5.03 6.30
C ILE A 172 7.39 5.63 5.79
N ASN A 173 7.39 6.94 5.56
CA ASN A 173 8.58 7.72 5.27
C ASN A 173 8.78 8.78 6.37
N PRO A 174 9.92 9.50 6.41
CA PRO A 174 10.21 10.48 7.47
C PRO A 174 9.19 11.63 7.60
N TRP A 175 8.37 11.84 6.57
CA TRP A 175 7.38 12.92 6.53
C TRP A 175 6.03 12.50 7.09
N LYS A 176 5.75 11.20 7.12
CA LYS A 176 4.49 10.65 7.63
C LYS A 176 4.52 10.52 9.15
N SER A 177 3.41 10.87 9.78
CA SER A 177 3.09 10.51 11.15
C SER A 177 2.36 9.18 11.18
N MET A 178 2.48 8.43 12.28
CA MET A 178 1.82 7.14 12.44
C MET A 178 0.81 7.20 13.58
N TYR A 179 -0.34 6.59 13.39
CA TYR A 179 -1.45 6.55 14.34
C TYR A 179 -1.97 5.13 14.49
N THR A 180 -2.23 4.73 15.72
CA THR A 180 -3.09 3.57 16.03
C THR A 180 -4.49 4.09 16.25
N VAL A 181 -5.44 3.61 15.45
CA VAL A 181 -6.85 3.96 15.57
C VAL A 181 -7.65 2.72 15.92
N GLN A 182 -8.39 2.77 17.02
CA GLN A 182 -9.19 1.66 17.51
C GLN A 182 -10.66 2.03 17.49
N PHE A 183 -11.47 1.15 16.92
CA PHE A 183 -12.93 1.23 16.91
C PHE A 183 -13.53 0.19 17.86
N PRO A 184 -14.75 0.42 18.37
CA PRO A 184 -15.52 -0.64 19.02
C PRO A 184 -15.57 -1.87 18.11
N LYS A 185 -15.49 -3.07 18.71
CA LYS A 185 -15.57 -4.29 17.93
C LYS A 185 -16.89 -4.34 17.17
N LEU A 186 -16.82 -4.40 15.84
CA LEU A 186 -18.00 -4.61 15.04
C LEU A 186 -18.46 -6.06 15.23
N SER A 187 -19.72 -6.23 15.62
CA SER A 187 -20.33 -7.56 15.67
C SER A 187 -20.23 -8.19 14.27
N ALA A 188 -19.42 -9.23 14.15
CA ALA A 188 -19.43 -10.10 12.99
C ALA A 188 -20.79 -10.83 12.99
N GLY A 189 -21.79 -10.22 12.37
CA GLY A 189 -22.89 -10.99 11.81
C GLY A 189 -22.31 -12.02 10.83
N LYS A 190 -23.11 -13.00 10.40
CA LYS A 190 -22.69 -14.09 9.49
C LYS A 190 -22.01 -13.62 8.18
N GLU A 191 -22.03 -12.33 7.90
CA GLU A 191 -21.23 -11.63 6.92
C GLU A 191 -20.45 -10.52 7.64
N SER A 192 -19.12 -10.63 7.75
CA SER A 192 -18.29 -9.51 8.21
C SER A 192 -18.53 -8.35 7.26
N PRO A 193 -19.11 -7.21 7.67
CA PRO A 193 -19.49 -6.16 6.74
C PRO A 193 -18.26 -5.58 6.04
N SER A 194 -18.41 -5.15 4.78
CA SER A 194 -17.40 -4.32 4.14
C SER A 194 -17.16 -3.08 5.00
N MET A 195 -15.90 -2.78 5.27
CA MET A 195 -15.51 -1.70 6.17
C MET A 195 -15.07 -0.52 5.33
N ARG A 196 -15.71 0.64 5.53
CA ARG A 196 -15.29 1.89 4.91
C ARG A 196 -14.72 2.82 5.99
N LEU A 197 -13.45 3.16 5.88
CA LEU A 197 -12.80 4.15 6.72
C LEU A 197 -12.86 5.51 6.03
N ILE A 198 -13.43 6.50 6.70
CA ILE A 198 -13.52 7.88 6.21
C ILE A 198 -12.61 8.76 7.06
N VAL A 199 -11.78 9.57 6.40
CA VAL A 199 -11.05 10.67 7.03
C VAL A 199 -11.56 11.97 6.42
N THR A 200 -12.05 12.89 7.25
CA THR A 200 -12.77 14.08 6.78
C THR A 200 -12.44 15.32 7.59
N GLY A 201 -12.38 16.48 6.94
CA GLY A 201 -12.13 17.78 7.53
C GLY A 201 -12.60 18.91 6.62
N VAL A 202 -12.41 20.17 7.03
CA VAL A 202 -12.81 21.35 6.23
C VAL A 202 -12.14 21.37 4.85
N ARG A 203 -10.94 20.78 4.75
CA ARG A 203 -10.14 20.78 3.52
C ARG A 203 -10.51 19.66 2.54
N GLY A 204 -11.33 18.70 2.94
CA GLY A 204 -11.82 17.61 2.07
C GLY A 204 -12.10 16.31 2.83
N ASN A 205 -12.35 15.23 2.08
CA ASN A 205 -12.50 13.89 2.62
C ASN A 205 -11.79 12.84 1.75
N ILE A 206 -11.39 11.74 2.37
CA ILE A 206 -10.95 10.50 1.72
C ILE A 206 -11.71 9.32 2.30
N GLU A 207 -11.89 8.31 1.47
CA GLU A 207 -12.53 7.06 1.83
C GLU A 207 -11.62 5.90 1.42
N MET A 208 -11.54 4.89 2.27
CA MET A 208 -10.79 3.65 2.03
C MET A 208 -11.68 2.47 2.36
N GLU A 209 -11.75 1.49 1.46
CA GLU A 209 -12.66 0.35 1.60
C GLU A 209 -11.91 -0.98 1.69
N TRP A 210 -12.35 -1.82 2.63
CA TRP A 210 -11.96 -3.22 2.73
C TRP A 210 -13.18 -4.09 2.42
N PRO A 211 -13.05 -5.05 1.49
CA PRO A 211 -14.13 -5.98 1.21
C PRO A 211 -14.41 -6.84 2.44
N SER A 212 -15.67 -7.19 2.62
CA SER A 212 -16.08 -8.27 3.53
C SER A 212 -15.34 -9.54 3.16
N GLU A 213 -14.68 -10.21 4.11
CA GLU A 213 -14.21 -11.58 3.88
C GLU A 213 -15.44 -12.45 3.59
N SER A 214 -15.63 -12.84 2.33
CA SER A 214 -16.55 -13.91 2.00
C SER A 214 -16.00 -15.19 2.64
N PRO A 215 -16.80 -15.99 3.37
CA PRO A 215 -16.37 -17.36 3.68
C PRO A 215 -16.01 -18.02 2.36
N GLY A 216 -14.77 -18.48 2.25
CA GLY A 216 -14.24 -19.07 1.04
C GLY A 216 -15.17 -20.17 0.55
N ASN A 217 -15.62 -20.03 -0.70
CA ASN A 217 -16.08 -21.16 -1.48
C ASN A 217 -14.91 -22.14 -1.53
N GLU A 218 -15.04 -23.23 -0.78
CA GLU A 218 -14.25 -24.43 -0.92
C GLU A 218 -14.34 -24.85 -2.39
N SER A 219 -13.28 -24.55 -3.14
CA SER A 219 -13.12 -24.96 -4.52
C SER A 219 -13.21 -26.49 -4.56
N THR A 220 -14.42 -26.98 -4.80
CA THR A 220 -14.69 -28.37 -5.11
C THR A 220 -14.01 -28.62 -6.45
N LYS A 221 -12.84 -29.24 -6.37
CA LYS A 221 -12.18 -29.83 -7.53
C LYS A 221 -13.11 -30.93 -8.04
N PRO A 222 -13.62 -30.89 -9.28
CA PRO A 222 -14.28 -32.04 -9.85
C PRO A 222 -13.21 -33.08 -10.20
N ASP A 223 -13.53 -34.33 -9.89
CA ASP A 223 -12.79 -35.54 -10.23
C ASP A 223 -12.53 -35.70 -11.73
#